data_AF-A0A3D5J738-F1
#
_entry.id   AF-A0A3D5J738-F1
#
_cell.length_a   1.000
_cell.length_b   1.000
_cell.length_c   1.000
_cell.angle_alpha   90.00
_cell.angle_beta   90.00
_cell.angle_gamma   90.00
#
_symmetry.space_group_name_H-M   'P 1'
#
loop_
_entity.id
_entity.type
_entity.pdbx_description
1 polymer ?
#
loop_
_entity_poly.entity_id
_entity_poly.type
_entity_poly.pdbx_seq_one_letter_code
_entity_poly.pdbx_strand_id
1 'polypeptide(L)'
;YEFPLIETKSDIQEAKIIEENNEFQHLMEAKNPSVSLYNDQPIIHKLSHQHIYARFWLVDVQKLPKGGISAEKVKEYPVPVLIQNFLNEIDIENL
;
A
#
# COMPACT_ATOMS: atom_id res chain seq x y z
N TYR A 1 -12.69 -6.46 1.31
CA TYR A 1 -12.20 -5.10 1.54
C TYR A 1 -11.21 -4.79 0.45
N GLU A 2 -11.31 -3.60 -0.12
CA GLU A 2 -10.41 -3.15 -1.18
C GLU A 2 -9.50 -2.07 -0.59
N PHE A 3 -8.19 -2.26 -0.76
CA PHE A 3 -7.23 -1.25 -0.37
C PHE A 3 -7.02 -0.27 -1.52
N PRO A 4 -6.74 1.01 -1.22
CA PRO A 4 -6.28 1.92 -2.24
C PRO A 4 -4.99 1.39 -2.88
N LEU A 5 -4.89 1.55 -4.19
CA LEU A 5 -3.73 1.19 -4.98
C LEU A 5 -3.50 2.27 -6.04
N ILE A 6 -2.27 2.37 -6.53
CA ILE A 6 -1.91 3.29 -7.62
C ILE A 6 -1.30 2.46 -8.73
N GLU A 7 -1.97 2.42 -9.88
CA GLU A 7 -1.47 1.69 -11.05
C GLU A 7 -0.48 2.54 -11.84
N THR A 8 0.65 1.92 -12.18
CA THR A 8 1.74 2.61 -12.87
C THR A 8 2.21 1.78 -14.06
N LYS A 9 2.70 2.44 -15.11
CA LYS A 9 3.18 1.76 -16.32
C LYS A 9 4.54 1.08 -16.13
N SER A 10 5.27 1.47 -15.09
CA SER A 10 6.63 1.02 -14.80
C SER A 10 6.84 0.96 -13.30
N ASP A 11 7.82 0.16 -12.88
CA ASP A 11 8.23 0.07 -11.49
C ASP A 11 8.64 1.45 -10.91
N ILE A 12 8.23 1.74 -9.68
CA ILE A 12 8.55 2.99 -8.97
C ILE A 12 9.20 2.62 -7.64
N GLN A 13 10.38 3.17 -7.37
CA GLN A 13 11.08 2.99 -6.10
C GLN A 13 11.28 4.31 -5.35
N GLU A 14 11.17 5.44 -6.05
CA GLU A 14 11.35 6.76 -5.47
C GLU A 14 10.03 7.25 -4.85
N ALA A 15 10.01 7.38 -3.53
CA ALA A 15 8.83 7.81 -2.77
C ALA A 15 8.26 9.14 -3.26
N LYS A 16 9.12 10.07 -3.70
CA LYS A 16 8.72 11.37 -4.24
C LYS A 16 7.74 11.25 -5.42
N ILE A 17 7.87 10.22 -6.25
CA ILE A 17 6.96 10.01 -7.39
C ILE A 17 5.55 9.63 -6.89
N ILE A 18 5.46 8.86 -5.80
CA ILE A 18 4.18 8.53 -5.16
C ILE A 18 3.61 9.77 -4.47
N GLU A 19 4.44 10.52 -3.74
CA GLU A 19 4.03 11.75 -3.08
C GLU A 19 3.48 12.78 -4.07
N GLU A 20 4.05 12.92 -5.26
CA GLU A 20 3.59 13.84 -6.30
C GLU A 20 2.42 13.29 -7.13
N ASN A 21 1.98 12.05 -6.89
CA ASN A 21 0.90 11.42 -7.65
C ASN A 21 -0.47 12.01 -7.26
N ASN A 22 -1.28 12.39 -8.26
CA ASN A 22 -2.59 13.02 -8.03
C ASN A 22 -3.60 12.11 -7.32
N GLU A 23 -3.61 10.81 -7.61
CA GLU A 23 -4.49 9.83 -6.95
C GLU A 23 -4.10 9.65 -5.49
N PHE A 24 -2.79 9.59 -5.20
CA PHE A 24 -2.28 9.59 -3.83
C PHE A 24 -2.69 10.86 -3.07
N GLN A 25 -2.44 12.04 -3.64
CA GLN A 25 -2.80 13.31 -3.01
C GLN A 25 -4.30 13.44 -2.75
N HIS A 26 -5.13 12.92 -3.66
CA HIS A 26 -6.57 12.88 -3.46
C HIS A 26 -6.98 11.94 -2.33
N LEU A 27 -6.39 10.74 -2.28
CA LEU A 27 -6.69 9.71 -1.28
C LEU A 27 -6.32 10.16 0.14
N MET A 28 -5.16 10.78 0.30
CA MET A 28 -4.63 11.02 1.64
C MET A 28 -5.42 12.07 2.40
N GLU A 29 -6.04 13.05 1.72
CA GLU A 29 -6.68 14.24 2.32
C GLU A 29 -5.80 14.94 3.41
N ALA A 30 -4.53 14.56 3.51
CA ALA A 30 -3.64 14.82 4.62
C ALA A 30 -2.58 15.84 4.19
N LYS A 31 -2.25 16.74 5.10
CA LYS A 31 -1.16 17.69 4.86
C LYS A 31 0.17 16.99 5.13
N ASN A 32 0.99 16.87 4.09
CA ASN A 32 2.37 16.41 4.15
C ASN A 32 2.53 14.95 4.66
N PRO A 33 1.93 13.95 3.99
CA PRO A 33 2.29 12.55 4.25
C PRO A 33 3.77 12.32 3.92
N SER A 34 4.45 11.49 4.71
CA SER A 34 5.77 10.95 4.36
C SER A 34 5.59 9.56 3.78
N VAL A 35 6.18 9.29 2.62
CA VAL A 35 6.09 7.97 1.99
C VAL A 35 7.43 7.27 2.03
N SER A 36 7.43 5.98 2.35
CA SER A 36 8.63 5.14 2.25
C SER A 36 8.29 3.80 1.62
N LEU A 37 9.24 3.27 0.83
CA LEU A 37 9.09 1.96 0.20
C LEU A 37 9.30 0.87 1.25
N TYR A 38 8.36 -0.06 1.37
CA TYR A 38 8.48 -1.16 2.33
C TYR A 38 9.33 -2.30 1.77
N ASN A 39 9.05 -2.76 0.55
CA ASN A 39 9.77 -3.87 -0.06
C ASN A 39 10.69 -3.40 -1.19
N ASP A 40 12.00 -3.66 -1.05
CA ASP A 40 13.01 -3.33 -2.05
C ASP A 40 12.80 -4.06 -3.38
N GLN A 41 12.36 -5.33 -3.32
CA GLN A 41 12.04 -6.14 -4.49
C GLN A 41 10.52 -6.26 -4.65
N PRO A 42 9.97 -6.09 -5.88
CA PRO A 42 8.54 -6.19 -6.09
C PRO A 42 8.06 -7.62 -5.81
N ILE A 43 6.90 -7.73 -5.15
CA ILE A 43 6.22 -9.01 -4.96
C ILE A 43 5.53 -9.37 -6.27
N ILE A 44 5.96 -10.47 -6.88
CA ILE A 44 5.43 -10.94 -8.16
C ILE A 44 4.28 -11.91 -7.89
N HIS A 45 3.07 -11.52 -8.28
CA HIS A 45 1.90 -12.38 -8.23
C HIS A 45 1.48 -12.76 -9.65
N LYS A 46 1.57 -14.05 -9.97
CA LYS A 46 1.22 -14.60 -11.29
C LYS A 46 -0.19 -15.15 -11.26
N LEU A 47 -1.06 -14.53 -12.02
CA LEU A 47 -2.37 -15.03 -12.39
C LEU A 47 -2.26 -15.71 -13.77
N SER A 48 -3.19 -16.62 -14.07
CA SER A 48 -3.21 -17.35 -15.35
C SER A 48 -3.17 -16.43 -16.58
N HIS A 49 -3.70 -15.22 -16.47
CA HIS A 49 -3.76 -14.24 -17.57
C HIS A 49 -2.99 -12.94 -17.29
N GLN A 50 -2.34 -12.81 -16.13
CA GLN A 50 -1.75 -11.52 -15.71
C GLN A 50 -0.55 -11.72 -14.79
N HIS A 51 0.47 -10.87 -14.95
CA HIS A 51 1.56 -10.74 -13.99
C HIS A 51 1.42 -9.41 -13.27
N ILE A 52 1.26 -9.47 -11.95
CA ILE A 52 1.20 -8.31 -11.08
C ILE A 52 2.56 -8.16 -10.42
N TYR A 53 3.11 -6.96 -10.50
CA TYR A 53 4.32 -6.54 -9.80
C TYR A 53 3.89 -5.52 -8.76
N ALA A 54 3.98 -5.91 -7.48
CA ALA A 54 3.45 -5.10 -6.40
C ALA A 54 4.56 -4.55 -5.51
N ARG A 55 4.42 -3.27 -5.17
CA ARG A 55 5.17 -2.61 -4.11
C ARG A 55 4.21 -2.11 -3.04
N PHE A 56 4.59 -2.34 -1.80
CA PHE A 56 3.95 -1.82 -0.62
C PHE A 56 4.72 -0.61 -0.15
N TRP A 57 3.97 0.41 0.26
CA TRP A 57 4.48 1.68 0.71
C TRP A 57 3.95 1.93 2.11
N LEU A 58 4.83 2.38 3.01
CA LEU A 58 4.42 2.92 4.30
C LEU A 58 4.14 4.41 4.14
N VAL A 59 3.04 4.86 4.73
CA VAL A 59 2.59 6.25 4.65
C VAL A 59 2.39 6.79 6.05
N ASP A 60 3.32 7.63 6.49
CA ASP A 60 3.24 8.30 7.78
C ASP A 60 2.40 9.56 7.66
N VAL A 61 1.39 9.65 8.52
CA VAL A 61 0.49 10.80 8.56
C VAL A 61 0.35 11.34 9.96
N GLN A 62 0.23 12.66 10.07
CA GLN A 62 -0.11 13.31 11.34
C GLN A 62 -1.53 12.97 11.81
N LYS A 63 -2.42 12.61 10.88
CA LYS A 63 -3.80 12.24 11.16
C LYS A 63 -4.26 11.18 10.17
N LEU A 64 -4.85 10.10 10.68
CA LEU A 64 -5.44 9.06 9.85
C LEU A 64 -6.58 9.64 8.99
N PRO A 65 -6.66 9.26 7.70
CA PRO A 65 -7.78 9.63 6.85
C PRO A 65 -9.08 9.01 7.35
N LYS A 66 -10.22 9.59 6.96
CA LYS A 66 -11.53 9.04 7.30
C LYS A 66 -11.67 7.62 6.75
N GLY A 67 -12.16 6.71 7.59
CA GLY A 67 -12.34 5.31 7.20
C GLY A 67 -11.10 4.44 7.40
N GLY A 68 -10.03 4.95 8.01
CA GLY A 68 -8.90 4.13 8.44
C GLY A 68 -9.33 2.98 9.37
N ILE A 69 -8.69 1.82 9.18
CA ILE A 69 -8.94 0.59 9.94
C ILE A 69 -7.70 0.31 10.79
N SER A 70 -7.90 -0.15 12.03
CA SER A 70 -6.76 -0.53 12.88
C SER A 70 -6.04 -1.77 12.34
N ALA A 71 -4.74 -1.86 12.61
CA ALA A 71 -3.92 -3.01 12.25
C ALA A 71 -4.47 -4.35 12.78
N GLU A 72 -5.09 -4.35 13.96
CA GLU A 72 -5.75 -5.53 14.51
C GLU A 72 -6.95 -5.97 13.66
N LYS A 73 -7.83 -5.01 13.32
CA LYS A 73 -9.06 -5.29 12.57
C LYS A 73 -8.78 -5.65 11.12
N VAL A 74 -7.70 -5.15 10.53
CA VAL A 74 -7.41 -5.38 9.11
C VAL A 74 -7.27 -6.87 8.79
N LYS A 75 -6.75 -7.66 9.73
CA LYS A 75 -6.56 -9.11 9.62
C LYS A 75 -7.89 -9.89 9.53
N GLU A 76 -9.01 -9.28 9.93
CA GLU A 76 -10.34 -9.89 9.89
C GLU A 76 -11.06 -9.69 8.55
N TYR A 77 -10.57 -8.80 7.69
CA TYR A 77 -11.23 -8.50 6.42
C TYR A 77 -10.85 -9.51 5.33
N PRO A 78 -11.82 -9.96 4.50
CA PRO A 78 -11.49 -10.71 3.30
C PRO A 78 -10.84 -9.77 2.29
N VAL A 79 -9.62 -10.09 1.87
CA VAL A 79 -8.80 -9.25 0.97
C VAL A 79 -8.21 -10.11 -0.16
N PRO A 80 -7.73 -9.52 -1.27
CA PRO A 80 -7.04 -10.27 -2.31
C PRO A 80 -5.84 -11.06 -1.76
N VAL A 81 -5.58 -12.25 -2.31
CA VAL A 81 -4.51 -13.17 -1.84
C VAL A 81 -3.15 -12.49 -1.72
N LEU A 82 -2.81 -11.61 -2.67
CA LEU A 82 -1.57 -10.83 -2.61
C LEU A 82 -1.46 -9.99 -1.32
N ILE A 83 -2.54 -9.29 -0.94
CA ILE A 83 -2.57 -8.47 0.27
C ILE A 83 -2.64 -9.37 1.51
N GLN A 84 -3.39 -10.47 1.46
CA GLN A 84 -3.45 -11.42 2.57
C GLN A 84 -2.07 -11.99 2.91
N ASN A 85 -1.29 -12.36 1.89
CA ASN A 85 0.06 -12.87 2.07
C ASN A 85 0.97 -11.80 2.68
N PHE A 86 0.90 -10.56 2.17
CA PHE A 86 1.64 -9.45 2.73
C PHE A 86 1.30 -9.21 4.21
N LEU A 87 0.01 -9.17 4.57
CA LEU A 87 -0.46 -8.97 5.95
C LEU A 87 -0.02 -10.09 6.91
N ASN A 88 0.23 -11.29 6.40
CA ASN A 88 0.73 -12.42 7.19
C ASN A 88 2.25 -12.36 7.40
N GLU A 89 2.99 -11.70 6.52
CA GLU A 89 4.46 -11.58 6.57
C GLU A 89 4.91 -10.33 7.33
N ILE A 90 4.15 -9.24 7.24
CA ILE A 90 4.48 -7.98 7.90
C ILE A 90 4.19 -8.05 9.40
N ASP A 91 5.15 -7.55 10.18
CA ASP A 91 4.97 -7.35 11.62
C ASP A 91 4.24 -6.03 11.88
N ILE A 92 2.94 -6.01 11.54
CA ILE A 92 2.12 -4.80 11.57
C ILE A 92 1.99 -4.15 12.95
N GLU A 93 2.28 -4.90 14.02
CA GLU A 93 2.20 -4.44 15.41
C GLU A 93 3.45 -3.65 15.83
N ASN A 94 4.55 -3.78 15.09
CA ASN A 94 5.82 -3.12 15.35
C ASN A 94 6.24 -2.13 14.24
N LEU A 95 5.28 -1.72 13.38
CA LEU A 95 5.47 -0.64 12.40
C LEU A 95 5.40 0.76 13.02
#